data_AF-A0AAE0ZA32-F1
#
_entry.id   AF-A0AAE0ZA32-F1
#
_cell.length_a   1.000
_cell.length_b   1.000
_cell.length_c   1.000
_cell.angle_alpha   90.00
_cell.angle_beta   90.00
_cell.angle_gamma   90.00
#
_symmetry.space_group_name_H-M   'P 1'
#
loop_
_entity.id
_entity.type
_entity.pdbx_description
1 polymer ?
#
loop_
_entity_poly.entity_id
_entity_poly.type
_entity_poly.pdbx_seq_one_letter_code
_entity_poly.pdbx_strand_id
1 'polypeptide(L)'
;MYSLLLKSNFYKEFALPNIRDDRYLTLVGTFIPVVASVCRVFFSICINKQYFTIKDTIIYSISVNSTLCSFWYFVPQVSSGLYMVLILGLASVQSLYYALMPIACFYIFGPDYFSSNYGLLYSVLFIAGLMEPLAVTSLLEVLGWKWLFTSSSIFSLIALLFIVGALFNVTRL
;
A
#
# COMPACT_ATOMS: atom_id res chain seq x y z
N MET A 1 0.48 -5.11 -1.71
CA MET A 1 -0.95 -5.43 -2.00
C MET A 1 -1.72 -5.75 -0.73
N TYR A 2 -1.30 -6.73 0.08
CA TYR A 2 -2.00 -7.08 1.34
C TYR A 2 -2.21 -5.88 2.29
N SER A 3 -1.18 -5.07 2.51
CA SER A 3 -1.28 -3.83 3.32
C SER A 3 -2.28 -2.79 2.79
N LEU A 4 -2.54 -2.78 1.48
CA LEU A 4 -3.45 -1.84 0.83
C LEU A 4 -4.89 -2.23 1.14
N LEU A 5 -5.21 -3.52 1.01
CA LEU A 5 -6.51 -4.09 1.31
C LEU A 5 -6.88 -3.90 2.78
N LEU A 6 -5.95 -4.24 3.69
CA LEU A 6 -6.14 -4.02 5.12
C LEU A 6 -6.47 -2.57 5.45
N LYS A 7 -5.82 -1.62 4.77
CA LYS A 7 -6.06 -0.20 5.01
C LYS A 7 -7.40 0.24 4.46
N SER A 8 -7.79 -0.18 3.26
CA SER A 8 -9.06 0.24 2.67
C SER A 8 -10.26 -0.20 3.50
N ASN A 9 -10.20 -1.39 4.10
CA ASN A 9 -11.36 -1.99 4.74
C ASN A 9 -11.35 -1.85 6.26
N PHE A 10 -10.19 -1.93 6.91
CA PHE A 10 -10.12 -2.11 8.37
C PHE A 10 -9.51 -0.95 9.15
N TYR A 11 -9.06 0.13 8.49
CA TYR A 11 -8.42 1.25 9.22
C TYR A 11 -9.35 1.84 10.29
N LYS A 12 -10.62 2.08 9.93
CA LYS A 12 -11.62 2.68 10.83
C LYS A 12 -11.99 1.71 11.96
N GLU A 13 -12.25 0.45 11.63
CA GLU A 13 -12.61 -0.61 12.59
C GLU A 13 -11.51 -0.80 13.64
N PHE A 14 -10.26 -0.84 13.21
CA PHE A 14 -9.12 -0.97 14.11
C PHE A 14 -8.92 0.26 15.03
N ALA A 15 -9.19 1.47 14.52
CA ALA A 15 -8.94 2.70 15.26
C ALA A 15 -10.04 3.05 16.28
N LEU A 16 -11.28 2.63 16.02
CA LEU A 16 -12.45 2.97 16.82
C LEU A 16 -12.31 2.65 18.33
N PRO A 17 -11.70 1.53 18.76
CA PRO A 17 -11.52 1.23 20.18
C PRO A 17 -10.60 2.22 20.91
N ASN A 18 -9.61 2.79 20.20
CA ASN A 18 -8.63 3.72 20.77
C ASN A 18 -9.04 5.19 20.58
N ILE A 19 -9.70 5.51 19.46
CA ILE A 19 -10.12 6.86 19.08
C ILE A 19 -11.64 6.89 19.06
N ARG A 20 -12.25 7.40 20.14
CA ARG A 20 -13.72 7.44 20.33
C ARG A 20 -14.44 8.46 19.44
N ASP A 21 -13.72 9.28 18.69
CA ASP A 21 -14.31 10.28 17.81
C ASP A 21 -14.52 9.73 16.40
N ASP A 22 -15.74 9.28 16.13
CA ASP A 22 -16.13 8.74 14.82
C ASP A 22 -16.10 9.80 13.70
N ARG A 23 -16.36 11.07 14.04
CA ARG A 23 -16.32 12.19 13.08
C ARG A 23 -14.89 12.42 12.63
N TYR A 24 -13.95 12.36 13.58
CA TYR A 24 -12.52 12.44 13.27
C TYR A 24 -12.09 11.32 12.32
N LEU A 25 -12.41 10.06 12.61
CA LEU A 25 -12.04 8.93 11.75
C LEU A 25 -12.67 9.01 10.36
N THR A 26 -13.91 9.49 10.27
CA THR A 26 -14.59 9.72 8.99
C THR A 26 -13.91 10.82 8.19
N LEU A 27 -13.47 11.90 8.84
CA LEU A 27 -12.69 12.98 8.22
C LEU A 27 -11.29 12.51 7.77
N VAL A 28 -10.63 11.63 8.52
CA VAL A 28 -9.40 10.96 8.03
C VAL A 28 -9.72 10.18 6.75
N GLY A 29 -10.83 9.45 6.74
CA GLY A 29 -11.33 8.71 5.58
C GLY A 29 -11.52 9.56 4.33
N THR A 30 -12.05 10.78 4.46
CA THR A 30 -12.24 11.69 3.31
C THR A 30 -10.92 12.29 2.81
N PHE A 31 -9.91 12.45 3.67
CA PHE A 31 -8.57 12.92 3.25
C PHE A 31 -7.74 11.86 2.54
N ILE A 32 -7.93 10.57 2.83
CA ILE A 32 -7.21 9.45 2.18
C ILE A 32 -7.21 9.58 0.64
N PRO A 33 -8.36 9.68 -0.06
CA PRO A 33 -8.37 9.75 -1.53
C PRO A 33 -7.78 11.05 -2.07
N VAL A 34 -7.89 12.17 -1.34
CA VAL A 34 -7.30 13.46 -1.72
C VAL A 34 -5.78 13.35 -1.72
N VAL A 35 -5.20 12.92 -0.60
CA VAL A 35 -3.75 12.75 -0.46
C VAL A 35 -3.23 11.71 -1.46
N ALA A 36 -3.91 10.57 -1.59
CA ALA A 36 -3.55 9.54 -2.56
C ALA A 36 -3.56 10.07 -4.01
N SER A 37 -4.47 10.97 -4.37
CA SER A 37 -4.53 11.53 -5.72
C SER A 37 -3.43 12.55 -5.95
N VAL A 38 -3.19 13.44 -5.00
CA VAL A 38 -2.10 14.44 -5.06
C VAL A 38 -0.74 13.74 -5.16
N CYS A 39 -0.49 12.73 -4.32
CA CYS A 39 0.76 11.98 -4.35
C CYS A 39 0.96 11.22 -5.67
N ARG A 40 -0.08 10.59 -6.22
CA ARG A 40 -0.02 9.95 -7.55
C ARG A 40 0.43 10.94 -8.61
N VAL A 41 -0.24 12.09 -8.71
CA VAL A 41 0.10 13.12 -9.71
C VAL A 41 1.52 13.63 -9.51
N PHE A 42 1.91 13.93 -8.27
CA PHE A 42 3.24 14.42 -7.94
C PHE A 42 4.34 13.44 -8.39
N PHE A 43 4.26 12.18 -7.97
CA PHE A 43 5.27 11.18 -8.33
C PHE A 43 5.24 10.84 -9.83
N SER A 44 4.07 10.81 -10.46
CA SER A 44 3.98 10.65 -11.93
C SER A 44 4.68 11.78 -12.68
N ILE A 45 4.56 13.03 -12.23
CA ILE A 45 5.29 14.16 -12.81
C ILE A 45 6.80 14.00 -12.58
N CYS A 46 7.22 13.58 -11.39
CA CYS A 46 8.64 13.38 -11.09
C CYS A 46 9.28 12.28 -11.95
N ILE A 47 8.55 11.19 -12.20
CA ILE A 47 8.99 10.11 -13.10
C ILE A 47 9.08 10.62 -14.54
N ASN A 48 8.06 11.36 -15.02
CA ASN A 48 8.06 11.91 -16.36
C ASN A 48 9.21 12.90 -16.61
N LYS A 49 9.60 13.67 -15.59
CA LYS A 49 10.75 14.59 -15.65
C LYS A 49 12.10 13.91 -15.43
N GLN A 50 12.14 12.58 -15.32
CA GLN A 50 13.34 11.78 -15.06
C GLN A 50 14.10 12.14 -13.78
N TYR A 51 13.43 12.74 -12.78
CA TYR A 51 14.06 12.94 -11.47
C TYR A 51 14.21 11.63 -10.69
N PHE A 52 13.30 10.68 -10.92
CA PHE A 52 13.31 9.35 -10.30
C PHE A 52 13.12 8.26 -11.35
N THR A 53 13.85 7.17 -11.19
CA THR A 53 13.59 5.94 -11.96
C THR A 53 12.35 5.25 -11.40
N ILE A 54 11.65 4.49 -12.26
CA ILE A 54 10.55 3.60 -11.84
C ILE A 54 11.03 2.65 -10.73
N LYS A 55 12.25 2.09 -10.88
CA LYS A 55 12.89 1.20 -9.89
C LYS A 55 13.02 1.88 -8.52
N ASP A 56 13.58 3.08 -8.48
CA ASP A 56 13.78 3.84 -7.24
C ASP A 56 12.47 4.15 -6.56
N THR A 57 11.44 4.50 -7.35
CA THR A 57 10.10 4.79 -6.82
C THR A 57 9.43 3.55 -6.22
N ILE A 58 9.61 2.37 -6.84
CA ILE A 58 9.12 1.09 -6.30
C ILE A 58 9.83 0.76 -4.97
N ILE A 59 11.16 0.86 -4.94
CA ILE A 59 11.96 0.58 -3.73
C ILE A 59 11.55 1.54 -2.60
N TYR A 60 11.47 2.83 -2.90
CA TYR A 60 11.00 3.85 -1.96
C TYR A 60 9.61 3.51 -1.43
N SER A 61 8.66 3.20 -2.33
CA SER A 61 7.28 2.91 -1.94
C SER A 61 7.20 1.71 -0.99
N ILE A 62 7.86 0.60 -1.33
CA ILE A 62 7.78 -0.61 -0.51
C ILE A 62 8.52 -0.44 0.82
N SER A 63 9.66 0.26 0.83
CA SER A 63 10.41 0.56 2.05
C SER A 63 9.57 1.37 3.04
N VAL A 64 9.00 2.49 2.59
CA VAL A 64 8.17 3.34 3.44
C VAL A 64 6.90 2.61 3.88
N ASN A 65 6.26 1.83 3.00
CA ASN A 65 5.08 1.04 3.36
C ASN A 65 5.41 -0.01 4.45
N SER A 66 6.54 -0.70 4.36
CA SER A 66 6.97 -1.66 5.39
C SER A 66 7.19 -0.97 6.74
N THR A 67 7.92 0.15 6.76
CA THR A 67 8.15 0.92 7.99
C THR A 67 6.83 1.41 8.61
N LEU A 68 5.94 2.01 7.82
CA LEU A 68 4.66 2.50 8.33
C LEU A 68 3.75 1.36 8.82
N CYS A 69 3.75 0.21 8.15
CA CYS A 69 3.00 -0.97 8.60
C CYS A 69 3.48 -1.49 9.96
N SER A 70 4.80 -1.45 10.23
CA SER A 70 5.35 -1.85 11.54
C SER A 70 4.84 -0.99 12.70
N PHE A 71 4.63 0.30 12.46
CA PHE A 71 4.15 1.24 13.49
C PHE A 71 2.63 1.28 13.63
N TRP A 72 1.89 0.72 12.67
CA TRP A 72 0.44 0.88 12.58
C TRP A 72 -0.30 0.40 13.83
N TYR A 73 0.13 -0.71 14.45
CA TYR A 73 -0.51 -1.22 15.66
C TYR A 73 -0.39 -0.28 16.88
N PHE A 74 0.75 0.40 17.02
CA PHE A 74 1.08 1.19 18.21
C PHE A 74 0.53 2.62 18.14
N VAL A 75 0.59 3.24 16.96
CA VAL A 75 0.26 4.66 16.78
C VAL A 75 -1.14 5.08 17.28
N PRO A 76 -2.24 4.35 17.06
CA PRO A 76 -3.56 4.79 17.56
C PRO A 76 -3.64 4.80 19.08
N GLN A 77 -2.75 4.09 19.79
CA GLN A 77 -2.71 4.07 21.26
C GLN A 77 -2.00 5.31 21.83
N VAL A 78 -1.20 6.01 21.01
CA VAL A 78 -0.39 7.16 21.44
C VAL A 78 -1.11 8.47 21.14
N SER A 79 -1.59 8.66 19.90
CA SER A 79 -2.22 9.92 19.50
C SER A 79 -3.09 9.75 18.25
N SER A 80 -4.27 10.35 18.28
CA SER A 80 -5.17 10.43 17.13
C SER A 80 -4.55 11.20 15.96
N GLY A 81 -3.79 12.26 16.24
CA GLY A 81 -3.08 13.05 15.23
C GLY A 81 -2.00 12.25 14.51
N LEU A 82 -1.18 11.51 15.26
CA LEU A 82 -0.17 10.62 14.69
C LEU A 82 -0.81 9.50 13.85
N TYR A 83 -1.97 8.99 14.28
CA TYR A 83 -2.72 8.00 13.51
C TYR A 83 -3.17 8.53 12.14
N MET A 84 -3.68 9.77 12.09
CA MET A 84 -4.01 10.40 10.82
C MET A 84 -2.79 10.54 9.92
N VAL A 85 -1.66 11.03 10.43
CA VAL A 85 -0.41 11.15 9.66
C VAL A 85 0.03 9.79 9.13
N LEU A 86 -0.03 8.73 9.95
CA LEU A 86 0.33 7.38 9.54
C LEU A 86 -0.58 6.85 8.43
N ILE A 87 -1.90 6.99 8.56
CA ILE A 87 -2.87 6.50 7.57
C ILE A 87 -2.75 7.29 6.25
N LEU A 88 -2.55 8.60 6.31
CA LEU A 88 -2.31 9.41 5.13
C LEU A 88 -0.96 9.09 4.47
N GLY A 89 0.07 8.78 5.25
CA GLY A 89 1.36 8.28 4.75
C GLY A 89 1.24 6.90 4.09
N LEU A 90 0.47 5.98 4.67
CA LEU A 90 0.17 4.71 4.01
C LEU A 90 -0.63 4.94 2.73
N ALA A 91 -1.59 5.88 2.73
CA ALA A 91 -2.36 6.22 1.55
C ALA A 91 -1.50 6.80 0.42
N SER A 92 -0.57 7.72 0.72
CA SER A 92 0.32 8.30 -0.27
C SER A 92 1.19 7.23 -0.93
N VAL A 93 1.83 6.39 -0.12
CA VAL A 93 2.76 5.38 -0.61
C VAL A 93 2.06 4.25 -1.37
N GLN A 94 0.92 3.78 -0.86
CA GLN A 94 0.14 2.73 -1.53
C GLN A 94 -0.51 3.24 -2.81
N SER A 95 -0.79 4.54 -2.91
CA SER A 95 -1.35 5.11 -4.13
C SER A 95 -0.39 5.03 -5.32
N LEU A 96 0.92 5.01 -5.07
CA LEU A 96 1.95 4.87 -6.10
C LEU A 96 1.83 3.56 -6.87
N TYR A 97 1.30 2.50 -6.25
CA TYR A 97 1.01 1.24 -6.94
C TYR A 97 0.14 1.47 -8.18
N TYR A 98 -0.92 2.27 -8.07
CA TYR A 98 -1.84 2.52 -9.19
C TYR A 98 -1.22 3.34 -10.32
N ALA A 99 -0.21 4.17 -10.02
CA ALA A 99 0.52 4.94 -11.03
C ALA A 99 1.64 4.11 -11.68
N LEU A 100 2.38 3.34 -10.88
CA LEU A 100 3.54 2.59 -11.33
C LEU A 100 3.16 1.32 -12.09
N MET A 101 2.09 0.63 -11.70
CA MET A 101 1.71 -0.64 -12.32
C MET A 101 1.42 -0.55 -13.83
N PRO A 102 0.63 0.42 -14.35
CA PRO A 102 0.43 0.54 -15.79
C PRO A 102 1.74 0.89 -16.51
N ILE A 103 2.58 1.75 -15.94
CA ILE A 103 3.87 2.13 -16.53
C ILE A 103 4.78 0.90 -16.64
N ALA A 104 4.90 0.13 -15.55
CA ALA A 104 5.70 -1.08 -15.51
C ALA A 104 5.17 -2.16 -16.48
N CYS A 105 3.85 -2.35 -16.53
CA CYS A 105 3.22 -3.29 -17.45
C CYS A 105 3.48 -2.92 -18.92
N PHE A 106 3.35 -1.63 -19.25
CA PHE A 106 3.65 -1.14 -20.59
C PHE A 106 5.13 -1.35 -20.96
N TYR A 107 6.04 -1.08 -20.03
CA TYR A 107 7.48 -1.24 -20.27
C TYR A 107 7.91 -2.70 -20.46
N ILE A 108 7.29 -3.63 -19.73
CA ILE A 108 7.64 -5.06 -19.77
C ILE A 108 7.01 -5.78 -20.96
N PHE A 109 5.73 -5.54 -21.22
CA PHE A 109 4.95 -6.31 -22.20
C PHE A 109 4.76 -5.59 -23.53
N GLY A 110 5.12 -4.32 -23.62
CA GLY A 110 4.89 -3.49 -24.80
C GLY A 110 3.41 -3.11 -24.99
N PRO A 111 3.10 -2.32 -26.03
CA PRO A 111 1.75 -1.84 -26.30
C PRO A 111 0.77 -2.95 -26.72
N ASP A 112 1.25 -3.95 -27.47
CA ASP A 112 0.39 -4.96 -28.10
C ASP A 112 -0.30 -5.88 -27.09
N TYR A 113 0.38 -6.20 -25.99
CA TYR A 113 -0.13 -7.07 -24.92
C TYR A 113 -0.48 -6.33 -23.64
N PHE A 114 -0.45 -4.99 -23.66
CA PHE A 114 -0.67 -4.18 -22.47
C PHE A 114 -2.05 -4.44 -21.84
N SER A 115 -3.12 -4.33 -22.63
CA SER A 115 -4.50 -4.40 -22.12
C SER A 115 -4.80 -5.74 -21.43
N SER A 116 -4.44 -6.86 -22.07
CA SER A 116 -4.68 -8.20 -21.52
C SER A 116 -3.87 -8.47 -20.25
N ASN A 117 -2.59 -8.12 -20.24
CA ASN A 117 -1.73 -8.34 -19.07
C ASN A 117 -2.10 -7.41 -17.91
N TYR A 118 -2.42 -6.15 -18.20
CA TYR A 118 -2.88 -5.20 -17.20
C TYR A 118 -4.22 -5.62 -16.59
N GLY A 119 -5.17 -6.07 -17.42
CA GLY A 119 -6.44 -6.62 -16.96
C GLY A 119 -6.26 -7.84 -16.07
N LEU A 120 -5.35 -8.75 -16.43
CA LEU A 120 -5.03 -9.93 -15.61
C LEU A 120 -4.40 -9.54 -14.26
N LEU A 121 -3.52 -8.54 -14.23
CA LEU A 121 -2.96 -8.04 -12.98
C LEU A 121 -4.04 -7.44 -12.06
N TYR A 122 -5.04 -6.76 -12.62
CA TYR A 122 -6.16 -6.22 -11.84
C TYR A 122 -7.17 -7.26 -11.39
N SER A 123 -7.36 -8.35 -12.15
CA SER A 123 -8.25 -9.43 -11.73
C SER A 123 -7.76 -10.09 -10.43
N VAL A 124 -6.45 -10.16 -10.21
CA VAL A 124 -5.87 -10.61 -8.93
C VAL A 124 -6.31 -9.72 -7.77
N LEU A 125 -6.36 -8.40 -7.95
CA LEU A 125 -6.84 -7.49 -6.91
C LEU A 125 -8.32 -7.69 -6.61
N PHE A 126 -9.12 -7.92 -7.64
CA PHE A 126 -10.54 -8.20 -7.48
C PHE A 126 -10.77 -9.50 -6.69
N ILE A 127 -10.09 -10.59 -7.08
CA ILE A 127 -10.16 -11.87 -6.38
C ILE A 127 -9.68 -11.74 -4.93
N ALA A 128 -8.56 -11.03 -4.72
CA ALA A 128 -8.04 -10.79 -3.38
C ALA A 128 -9.02 -9.99 -2.50
N GLY A 129 -9.68 -8.97 -3.05
CA GLY A 129 -10.70 -8.20 -2.35
C GLY A 129 -11.96 -9.02 -2.00
N LEU A 130 -12.33 -10.02 -2.83
CA LEU A 130 -13.42 -10.94 -2.50
C LEU A 130 -13.04 -11.96 -1.42
N MET A 131 -11.78 -12.40 -1.42
CA MET A 131 -11.26 -13.37 -0.43
C MET A 131 -10.92 -12.71 0.92
N GLU A 132 -10.65 -11.40 0.91
CA GLU A 132 -10.19 -10.66 2.08
C GLU A 132 -11.14 -10.75 3.27
N PRO A 133 -12.46 -10.52 3.16
CA PRO A 133 -13.34 -10.60 4.32
C PRO A 133 -13.31 -11.98 4.98
N LEU A 134 -13.22 -13.05 4.18
CA LEU A 134 -13.15 -14.43 4.68
C LEU A 134 -11.83 -14.70 5.41
N ALA A 135 -10.70 -14.32 4.78
CA ALA A 135 -9.38 -14.57 5.34
C ALA A 135 -9.10 -13.68 6.56
N VAL A 136 -9.36 -12.37 6.45
CA VAL A 136 -9.01 -11.38 7.46
C VAL A 136 -9.85 -11.54 8.72
N THR A 137 -11.15 -11.81 8.62
CA THR A 137 -11.99 -12.02 9.82
C THR A 137 -11.53 -13.25 10.60
N SER A 138 -11.29 -14.37 9.94
CA SER A 138 -10.77 -15.58 10.60
C SER A 138 -9.37 -15.36 11.20
N LEU A 139 -8.47 -14.67 10.48
CA LEU A 139 -7.16 -14.31 11.04
C LEU A 139 -7.30 -13.38 12.24
N LEU A 140 -8.26 -12.44 12.21
CA LEU A 140 -8.49 -11.49 13.28
C LEU A 140 -8.99 -12.17 14.54
N GLU A 141 -9.91 -13.13 14.41
CA GLU A 141 -10.43 -13.90 15.55
C GLU A 141 -9.36 -14.74 16.23
N VAL A 142 -8.45 -15.34 15.46
CA VAL A 142 -7.42 -16.26 15.99
C VAL A 142 -6.18 -15.51 16.47
N LEU A 143 -5.69 -14.52 15.70
CA LEU A 143 -4.40 -13.86 15.91
C LEU A 143 -4.54 -12.42 16.39
N GLY A 144 -5.68 -11.77 16.19
CA GLY A 144 -5.89 -10.37 16.56
C GLY A 144 -5.11 -9.35 15.73
N TRP A 145 -5.41 -8.07 15.98
CA TRP A 145 -4.90 -6.94 15.20
C TRP A 145 -3.37 -6.83 15.15
N LYS A 146 -2.69 -7.13 16.26
CA LYS A 146 -1.22 -7.00 16.35
C LYS A 146 -0.52 -7.88 15.32
N TRP A 147 -0.88 -9.15 15.27
CA TRP A 147 -0.27 -10.12 14.38
C TRP A 147 -0.63 -9.89 12.91
N LEU A 148 -1.83 -9.37 12.66
CA LEU A 148 -2.29 -9.02 11.33
C LEU A 148 -1.49 -7.84 10.71
N PHE A 149 -1.21 -6.78 11.46
CA PHE A 149 -0.33 -5.71 10.96
C PHE A 149 1.13 -6.13 10.89
N THR A 150 1.58 -6.97 11.84
CA THR A 150 2.94 -7.51 11.83
C THR A 150 3.19 -8.40 10.62
N SER A 151 2.25 -9.29 10.26
CA SER A 151 2.36 -10.13 9.07
C SER A 151 2.40 -9.27 7.80
N SER A 152 1.60 -8.21 7.73
CA SER A 152 1.62 -7.25 6.63
C SER A 152 2.98 -6.56 6.46
N SER A 153 3.61 -6.17 7.57
CA SER A 153 4.95 -5.61 7.55
C SER A 153 5.99 -6.64 7.09
N ILE A 154 5.93 -7.87 7.60
CA ILE A 154 6.83 -8.97 7.20
C ILE A 154 6.71 -9.27 5.71
N PHE A 155 5.49 -9.41 5.18
CA PHE A 155 5.28 -9.63 3.75
C PHE A 155 5.82 -8.48 2.91
N SER A 156 5.65 -7.24 3.36
CA SER A 156 6.19 -6.06 2.67
C SER A 156 7.73 -6.06 2.69
N LEU A 157 8.33 -6.49 3.79
CA LEU A 157 9.78 -6.61 3.93
C LEU A 157 10.36 -7.73 3.06
N ILE A 158 9.72 -8.90 3.02
CA ILE A 158 10.09 -10.00 2.12
C ILE A 158 10.00 -9.55 0.65
N ALA A 159 8.92 -8.86 0.29
CA ALA A 159 8.77 -8.32 -1.06
C ALA A 159 9.87 -7.30 -1.40
N LEU A 160 10.24 -6.44 -0.45
CA LEU A 160 11.35 -5.51 -0.62
C LEU A 160 12.67 -6.24 -0.88
N LEU A 161 13.00 -7.23 -0.05
CA LEU A 161 14.22 -8.03 -0.19
C LEU A 161 14.27 -8.75 -1.54
N PHE A 162 13.13 -9.32 -1.98
CA PHE A 162 13.03 -9.98 -3.27
C PHE A 162 13.24 -9.00 -4.42
N ILE A 163 12.61 -7.82 -4.37
CA ILE A 163 12.73 -6.80 -5.43
C ILE A 163 14.14 -6.24 -5.48
N VAL A 164 14.73 -5.91 -4.34
CA VAL A 164 16.12 -5.44 -4.27
C VAL A 164 17.07 -6.52 -4.79
N GLY A 165 16.94 -7.77 -4.34
CA GLY A 165 17.77 -8.88 -4.79
C GLY A 165 17.63 -9.18 -6.29
N ALA A 166 16.41 -9.18 -6.81
CA ALA A 166 16.14 -9.36 -8.25
C ALA A 166 16.70 -8.19 -9.07
N LEU A 167 16.53 -6.96 -8.59
CA LEU A 167 17.04 -5.76 -9.29
C LEU A 167 18.58 -5.71 -9.31
N PHE A 168 19.26 -6.11 -8.23
CA PHE A 168 20.72 -6.19 -8.20
C PHE A 168 21.27 -7.18 -9.23
N ASN A 169 20.56 -8.29 -9.49
CA ASN A 169 20.95 -9.25 -10.52
C ASN A 169 20.73 -8.74 -11.96
N VAL A 170 19.75 -7.86 -12.18
CA VAL A 170 19.43 -7.34 -13.52
C VAL A 170 20.38 -6.21 -13.95
N THR A 171 21.05 -5.53 -13.03
CA THR A 171 22.10 -4.51 -13.33
C THR A 171 23.42 -5.07 -13.88
N ARG A 172 23.50 -6.37 -14.22
CA ARG A 172 24.65 -7.00 -14.91
C ARG A 172 24.43 -7.28 -16.41
N LEU A 173 23.40 -6.69 -17.01
CA LEU A 173 23.17 -6.64 -18.47
C LEU A 173 23.04 -5.17 -18.90
#